data_AF-A0A315CQX7-F1
#
_entry.id   AF-A0A315CQX7-F1
#
_cell.length_a   1.000
_cell.length_b   1.000
_cell.length_c   1.000
_cell.angle_alpha   90.00
_cell.angle_beta   90.00
_cell.angle_gamma   90.00
#
_symmetry.space_group_name_H-M   'P 1'
#
loop_
_entity.id
_entity.type
_entity.pdbx_description
1 polymer ?
#
loop_
_entity_poly.entity_id
_entity_poly.type
_entity_poly.pdbx_seq_one_letter_code
_entity_poly.pdbx_strand_id
1 'polypeptide(L)'
;MNTLEQLRNGQLSGAREIKIADGLNEFPRDIFALADTLEVLDLSGNALSALPDDFARLHKLRIFFASNNAFTEVPEVLGQCPALSMVGFKANRIRHLSGQALPAQLHTPQGPRPVAVKLFKGAVTSDGWPHTEMAASLRAGTHPQLIPALGQITGHPAGTQGLVMPLIDPVMRNLAGPPSMASCTRDIYAETTRFTLAAALQLAHGIASAARHLHQQGVMHGDLYAHNILHDGQGQALLGDFGAGWLLDSTDPSTALSLQQLEVRAFGCLLEELLDRCDAQDRSHAALAGLQDLKQQCLCETPPDRPRFEAIEDWIATLRSR
;
A
#
# COMPACT_ATOMS: atom_id res chain seq x y z
N MET A 1 -12.12 14.56 -33.39
CA MET A 1 -12.76 13.32 -32.92
C MET A 1 -13.29 12.62 -34.15
N ASN A 2 -12.88 11.36 -34.37
CA ASN A 2 -13.35 10.55 -35.50
C ASN A 2 -14.68 9.90 -35.13
N THR A 3 -15.50 9.60 -36.13
CA THR A 3 -16.75 8.87 -35.92
C THR A 3 -16.69 7.46 -36.51
N LEU A 4 -17.51 6.58 -35.98
CA LEU A 4 -17.66 5.22 -36.50
C LEU A 4 -18.18 5.23 -37.96
N GLU A 5 -18.99 6.22 -38.33
CA GLU A 5 -19.48 6.40 -39.70
C GLU A 5 -18.36 6.77 -40.68
N GLN A 6 -17.43 7.64 -40.28
CA GLN A 6 -16.24 7.97 -41.09
C GLN A 6 -15.40 6.73 -41.38
N LEU A 7 -15.26 5.84 -40.39
CA LEU A 7 -14.54 4.59 -40.53
C LEU A 7 -15.24 3.65 -41.52
N ARG A 8 -16.56 3.44 -41.36
CA ARG A 8 -17.38 2.56 -42.20
C ARG A 8 -17.45 3.01 -43.66
N ASN A 9 -17.45 4.32 -43.89
CA ASN A 9 -17.44 4.91 -45.23
C ASN A 9 -16.03 4.99 -45.84
N GLY A 10 -15.01 4.42 -45.18
CA GLY A 10 -13.63 4.35 -45.69
C GLY A 10 -12.85 5.66 -45.64
N GLN A 11 -13.39 6.71 -45.01
CA GLN A 11 -12.77 8.04 -44.94
C GLN A 11 -11.52 8.06 -44.06
N LEU A 12 -11.33 7.03 -43.23
CA LEU A 12 -10.17 6.85 -42.36
C LEU A 12 -9.15 5.84 -42.93
N SER A 13 -9.29 5.43 -44.20
CA SER A 13 -8.37 4.47 -44.81
C SER A 13 -6.92 4.93 -44.71
N GLY A 14 -6.04 4.05 -44.22
CA GLY A 14 -4.62 4.35 -44.01
C GLY A 14 -4.31 5.23 -42.79
N ALA A 15 -5.30 5.55 -41.95
CA ALA A 15 -5.07 6.30 -40.74
C ALA A 15 -4.09 5.58 -39.80
N ARG A 16 -3.22 6.36 -39.18
CA ARG A 16 -2.27 5.91 -38.14
C ARG A 16 -2.77 6.18 -36.73
N GLU A 17 -3.67 7.15 -36.59
CA GLU A 17 -4.25 7.54 -35.32
C GLU A 17 -5.75 7.74 -35.51
N ILE A 18 -6.54 7.09 -34.66
CA ILE A 18 -7.99 7.32 -34.59
C ILE A 18 -8.42 7.48 -33.13
N LYS A 19 -9.38 8.38 -32.93
CA LYS A 19 -10.08 8.57 -31.67
C LYS A 19 -11.58 8.49 -31.89
N ILE A 20 -12.25 7.51 -31.27
CA ILE A 20 -13.70 7.32 -31.40
C ILE A 20 -14.31 7.30 -30.00
N ALA A 21 -15.25 8.21 -29.75
CA ALA A 21 -16.00 8.32 -28.50
C ALA A 21 -17.49 8.50 -28.82
N ASP A 22 -18.08 7.46 -29.40
CA ASP A 22 -19.44 7.43 -29.96
C ASP A 22 -20.39 6.56 -29.10
N GLY A 23 -20.12 6.43 -27.80
CA GLY A 23 -20.95 5.63 -26.89
C GLY A 23 -20.89 4.13 -27.18
N LEU A 24 -19.71 3.64 -27.59
CA LEU A 24 -19.51 2.24 -27.97
C LEU A 24 -19.69 1.30 -26.76
N ASN A 25 -20.55 0.29 -26.89
CA ASN A 25 -20.68 -0.78 -25.89
C ASN A 25 -19.80 -2.00 -26.21
N GLU A 26 -19.34 -2.09 -27.45
CA GLU A 26 -18.53 -3.20 -27.98
C GLU A 26 -17.49 -2.67 -28.97
N PHE A 27 -16.39 -3.40 -29.13
CA PHE A 27 -15.31 -3.00 -30.02
C PHE A 27 -15.78 -3.02 -31.49
N PRO A 28 -15.71 -1.90 -32.22
CA PRO A 28 -16.16 -1.86 -33.60
C PRO A 28 -15.14 -2.57 -34.51
N ARG A 29 -15.55 -3.74 -35.02
CA ARG A 29 -14.71 -4.59 -35.90
C ARG A 29 -14.24 -3.87 -37.17
N ASP A 30 -14.93 -2.80 -37.58
CA ASP A 30 -14.51 -1.92 -38.68
C ASP A 30 -13.08 -1.37 -38.48
N ILE A 31 -12.60 -1.25 -37.25
CA ILE A 31 -11.22 -0.79 -36.95
C ILE A 31 -10.17 -1.73 -37.54
N PHE A 32 -10.48 -3.02 -37.72
CA PHE A 32 -9.54 -3.96 -38.30
C PHE A 32 -9.20 -3.66 -39.77
N ALA A 33 -9.97 -2.82 -40.46
CA ALA A 33 -9.58 -2.30 -41.78
C ALA A 33 -8.29 -1.47 -41.74
N LEU A 34 -7.88 -1.00 -40.56
CA LEU A 34 -6.67 -0.21 -40.33
C LEU A 34 -5.53 -1.03 -39.71
N ALA A 35 -5.65 -2.37 -39.65
CA ALA A 35 -4.67 -3.24 -38.98
C ALA A 35 -3.23 -3.04 -39.46
N ASP A 36 -3.05 -2.73 -40.75
CA ASP A 36 -1.74 -2.52 -41.38
C ASP A 36 -1.18 -1.09 -41.21
N THR A 37 -1.94 -0.16 -40.62
CA THR A 37 -1.53 1.26 -40.51
C THR A 37 -1.68 1.85 -39.12
N LEU A 38 -2.59 1.35 -38.29
CA LEU A 38 -2.95 1.99 -37.02
C LEU A 38 -1.85 1.82 -35.96
N GLU A 39 -1.35 2.96 -35.47
CA GLU A 39 -0.33 3.06 -34.42
C GLU A 39 -0.91 3.56 -33.09
N VAL A 40 -1.95 4.40 -33.13
CA VAL A 40 -2.59 5.00 -31.95
C VAL A 40 -4.10 4.83 -32.03
N LEU A 41 -4.69 4.24 -30.98
CA LEU A 41 -6.13 4.02 -30.86
C LEU A 41 -6.63 4.57 -29.54
N ASP A 42 -7.47 5.61 -29.59
CA ASP A 42 -8.17 6.16 -28.43
C ASP A 42 -9.67 5.83 -28.49
N LEU A 43 -10.09 4.90 -27.64
CA LEU A 43 -11.49 4.54 -27.39
C LEU A 43 -11.96 5.03 -26.00
N SER A 44 -11.35 6.10 -25.48
CA SER A 44 -11.74 6.68 -24.20
C SER A 44 -13.12 7.34 -24.26
N GLY A 45 -13.90 7.26 -23.17
CA GLY A 45 -15.23 7.86 -23.08
C GLY A 45 -16.32 7.03 -23.76
N ASN A 46 -16.19 5.71 -23.74
CA ASN A 46 -17.19 4.76 -24.22
C ASN A 46 -17.68 3.88 -23.06
N ALA A 47 -18.39 2.80 -23.36
CA ALA A 47 -18.91 1.83 -22.39
C ALA A 47 -18.37 0.41 -22.63
N LEU A 48 -17.15 0.31 -23.18
CA LEU A 48 -16.50 -0.97 -23.45
C LEU A 48 -16.17 -1.71 -22.15
N SER A 49 -16.45 -3.01 -22.10
CA SER A 49 -16.10 -3.89 -20.99
C SER A 49 -15.09 -4.98 -21.38
N ALA A 50 -14.90 -5.22 -22.67
CA ALA A 50 -14.01 -6.24 -23.21
C ALA A 50 -13.40 -5.80 -24.56
N LEU A 51 -12.33 -6.49 -24.96
CA LEU A 51 -11.75 -6.44 -26.31
C LEU A 51 -11.95 -7.81 -26.99
N PRO A 52 -12.03 -7.87 -28.32
CA PRO A 52 -12.17 -9.15 -29.01
C PRO A 52 -10.87 -9.97 -28.94
N ASP A 53 -10.99 -11.30 -28.97
CA ASP A 53 -9.84 -12.21 -28.89
C ASP A 53 -8.82 -12.01 -30.03
N ASP A 54 -9.26 -11.45 -31.16
CA ASP A 54 -8.42 -11.12 -32.32
C ASP A 54 -7.91 -9.67 -32.33
N PHE A 55 -7.99 -8.93 -31.21
CA PHE A 55 -7.50 -7.56 -31.10
C PHE A 55 -6.00 -7.43 -31.47
N ALA A 56 -5.20 -8.47 -31.23
CA ALA A 56 -3.78 -8.53 -31.57
C ALA A 56 -3.49 -8.40 -33.09
N ARG A 57 -4.51 -8.49 -33.95
CA ARG A 57 -4.41 -8.20 -35.40
C ARG A 57 -3.90 -6.79 -35.69
N LEU A 58 -4.12 -5.84 -34.77
CA LEU A 58 -3.55 -4.48 -34.83
C LEU A 58 -2.05 -4.51 -34.50
N HIS A 59 -1.27 -5.20 -35.32
CA HIS A 59 0.14 -5.53 -35.08
C HIS A 59 1.08 -4.31 -35.06
N LYS A 60 0.65 -3.17 -35.61
CA LYS A 60 1.37 -1.89 -35.54
C LYS A 60 0.94 -1.00 -34.37
N LEU A 61 -0.05 -1.40 -33.58
CA LEU A 61 -0.57 -0.58 -32.49
C LEU A 61 0.48 -0.40 -31.40
N ARG A 62 0.81 0.87 -31.11
CA ARG A 62 1.82 1.28 -30.12
C ARG A 62 1.17 1.88 -28.88
N ILE A 63 0.06 2.59 -29.05
CA ILE A 63 -0.63 3.31 -27.98
C ILE A 63 -2.11 2.95 -28.01
N PHE A 64 -2.62 2.46 -26.89
CA PHE A 64 -4.05 2.18 -26.71
C PHE A 64 -4.62 2.91 -25.50
N PHE A 65 -5.59 3.78 -25.71
CA PHE A 65 -6.32 4.45 -24.65
C PHE A 65 -7.77 3.97 -24.60
N ALA A 66 -8.20 3.57 -23.40
CA ALA A 66 -9.55 3.10 -23.09
C ALA A 66 -10.02 3.71 -21.76
N SER A 67 -9.64 4.95 -21.47
CA SER A 67 -10.01 5.61 -20.22
C SER A 67 -11.51 5.93 -20.16
N ASN A 68 -12.13 5.97 -18.99
CA ASN A 68 -13.57 6.16 -18.83
C ASN A 68 -14.39 5.14 -19.65
N ASN A 69 -14.18 3.86 -19.36
CA ASN A 69 -14.95 2.73 -19.90
C ASN A 69 -15.44 1.83 -18.74
N ALA A 70 -15.91 0.63 -19.04
CA ALA A 70 -16.47 -0.32 -18.08
C ALA A 70 -15.58 -1.55 -17.84
N PHE A 71 -14.28 -1.50 -18.17
CA PHE A 71 -13.37 -2.63 -17.96
C PHE A 71 -13.22 -2.97 -16.47
N THR A 72 -13.38 -4.25 -16.12
CA THR A 72 -13.13 -4.80 -14.79
C THR A 72 -11.78 -5.51 -14.67
N GLU A 73 -11.12 -5.73 -15.80
CA GLU A 73 -9.77 -6.28 -15.92
C GLU A 73 -9.07 -5.67 -17.14
N VAL A 74 -7.74 -5.73 -17.17
CA VAL A 74 -7.00 -5.44 -18.41
C VAL A 74 -7.04 -6.69 -19.30
N PRO A 75 -7.62 -6.62 -20.52
CA PRO A 75 -7.78 -7.79 -21.38
C PRO A 75 -6.46 -8.46 -21.76
N GLU A 76 -6.37 -9.79 -21.64
CA GLU A 76 -5.13 -10.53 -21.91
C GLU A 76 -4.64 -10.41 -23.35
N VAL A 77 -5.54 -10.16 -24.30
CA VAL A 77 -5.21 -9.97 -25.72
C VAL A 77 -4.23 -8.82 -25.96
N LEU A 78 -4.17 -7.82 -25.06
CA LEU A 78 -3.20 -6.73 -25.16
C LEU A 78 -1.75 -7.21 -25.00
N GLY A 79 -1.51 -8.25 -24.21
CA GLY A 79 -0.19 -8.87 -24.08
C GLY A 79 0.31 -9.53 -25.36
N GLN A 80 -0.59 -9.81 -26.29
CA GLN A 80 -0.29 -10.39 -27.59
C GLN A 80 0.04 -9.32 -28.66
N CYS A 81 -0.12 -8.02 -28.35
CA CYS A 81 0.21 -6.92 -29.27
C CYS A 81 1.72 -6.62 -29.24
N PRO A 82 2.49 -6.95 -30.29
CA PRO A 82 3.96 -6.92 -30.24
C PRO A 82 4.55 -5.51 -30.20
N ALA A 83 3.88 -4.51 -30.78
CA ALA A 83 4.36 -3.13 -30.84
C ALA A 83 3.84 -2.24 -29.69
N LEU A 84 2.96 -2.76 -28.83
CA LEU A 84 2.25 -1.97 -27.83
C LEU A 84 3.18 -1.52 -26.71
N SER A 85 3.41 -0.21 -26.60
CA SER A 85 4.34 0.42 -25.67
C SER A 85 3.67 1.38 -24.68
N MET A 86 2.36 1.60 -24.81
CA MET A 86 1.59 2.44 -23.89
C MET A 86 0.13 1.99 -23.85
N VAL A 87 -0.41 1.89 -22.63
CA VAL A 87 -1.84 1.67 -22.40
C VAL A 87 -2.38 2.67 -21.38
N GLY A 88 -3.62 3.10 -21.53
CA GLY A 88 -4.29 3.97 -20.57
C GLY A 88 -5.70 3.53 -20.26
N PHE A 89 -5.92 3.08 -19.02
CA PHE A 89 -7.21 2.60 -18.52
C PHE A 89 -7.75 3.45 -17.35
N LYS A 90 -7.36 4.71 -17.26
CA LYS A 90 -7.81 5.61 -16.17
C LYS A 90 -9.34 5.61 -16.08
N ALA A 91 -9.87 5.67 -14.86
CA ALA A 91 -11.32 5.74 -14.60
C ALA A 91 -12.13 4.56 -15.21
N ASN A 92 -11.55 3.36 -15.20
CA ASN A 92 -12.27 2.10 -15.36
C ASN A 92 -12.61 1.49 -13.99
N ARG A 93 -13.12 0.25 -13.98
CA ARG A 93 -13.47 -0.52 -12.77
C ARG A 93 -12.52 -1.70 -12.58
N ILE A 94 -11.27 -1.57 -13.01
CA ILE A 94 -10.28 -2.65 -13.03
C ILE A 94 -9.99 -3.13 -11.60
N ARG A 95 -10.17 -4.43 -11.39
CA ARG A 95 -9.85 -5.16 -10.15
C ARG A 95 -8.80 -6.24 -10.37
N HIS A 96 -8.59 -6.66 -11.62
CA HIS A 96 -7.67 -7.73 -11.98
C HIS A 96 -6.72 -7.29 -13.11
N LEU A 97 -5.45 -7.66 -12.97
CA LEU A 97 -4.43 -7.49 -14.00
C LEU A 97 -3.65 -8.81 -14.10
N SER A 98 -3.87 -9.55 -15.18
CA SER A 98 -3.09 -10.77 -15.44
C SER A 98 -1.64 -10.41 -15.77
N GLY A 99 -0.70 -11.26 -15.36
CA GLY A 99 0.71 -11.14 -15.77
C GLY A 99 0.91 -11.27 -17.28
N GLN A 100 -0.08 -11.82 -17.99
CA GLN A 100 -0.09 -11.93 -19.46
C GLN A 100 -0.79 -10.76 -20.14
N ALA A 101 -1.43 -9.83 -19.41
CA ALA A 101 -2.25 -8.79 -20.02
C ALA A 101 -1.46 -7.64 -20.64
N LEU A 102 -0.17 -7.54 -20.35
CA LEU A 102 0.70 -6.51 -20.90
C LEU A 102 1.93 -7.16 -21.54
N PRO A 103 2.37 -6.68 -22.72
CA PRO A 103 3.57 -7.18 -23.36
C PRO A 103 4.79 -6.84 -22.50
N ALA A 104 5.88 -7.60 -22.66
CA ALA A 104 7.08 -7.49 -21.81
C ALA A 104 7.68 -6.07 -21.76
N GLN A 105 7.59 -5.31 -22.85
CA GLN A 105 8.08 -3.93 -22.92
C GLN A 105 7.28 -2.93 -22.07
N LEU A 106 6.06 -3.29 -21.66
CA LEU A 106 5.21 -2.54 -20.75
C LEU A 106 5.34 -3.00 -19.29
N HIS A 107 6.20 -3.98 -19.01
CA HIS A 107 6.53 -4.36 -17.64
C HIS A 107 7.42 -3.27 -17.01
N THR A 108 7.46 -3.23 -15.68
CA THR A 108 8.21 -2.20 -14.96
C THR A 108 9.68 -2.17 -15.38
N PRO A 109 10.31 -0.98 -15.52
CA PRO A 109 11.72 -0.86 -15.96
C PRO A 109 12.71 -1.64 -15.09
N GLN A 110 12.36 -1.89 -13.82
CA GLN A 110 13.18 -2.67 -12.89
C GLN A 110 13.16 -4.18 -13.17
N GLY A 111 12.38 -4.65 -14.15
CA GLY A 111 12.18 -6.07 -14.42
C GLY A 111 11.55 -6.82 -13.25
N PRO A 112 11.53 -8.16 -13.30
CA PRO A 112 11.09 -8.97 -12.17
C PRO A 112 12.03 -8.73 -10.99
N ARG A 113 11.45 -8.53 -9.80
CA ARG A 113 12.19 -8.35 -8.55
C ARG A 113 11.74 -9.34 -7.50
N PRO A 114 12.64 -9.74 -6.57
CA PRO A 114 12.25 -10.51 -5.40
C PRO A 114 11.18 -9.78 -4.57
N VAL A 115 10.24 -10.56 -4.05
CA VAL A 115 9.15 -10.10 -3.19
C VAL A 115 9.00 -11.07 -2.02
N ALA A 116 8.50 -10.57 -0.90
CA ALA A 116 8.01 -11.40 0.18
C ALA A 116 6.54 -11.74 -0.08
N VAL A 117 6.14 -12.97 0.25
CA VAL A 117 4.75 -13.42 0.09
C VAL A 117 4.25 -13.93 1.45
N LYS A 118 3.21 -13.28 1.98
CA LYS A 118 2.48 -13.75 3.17
C LYS A 118 1.28 -14.58 2.70
N LEU A 119 1.33 -15.89 2.89
CA LEU A 119 0.21 -16.80 2.59
C LEU A 119 -0.62 -17.02 3.84
N PHE A 120 -1.92 -16.76 3.76
CA PHE A 120 -2.84 -16.93 4.88
C PHE A 120 -3.34 -18.37 4.96
N LYS A 121 -3.16 -19.00 6.13
CA LYS A 121 -3.62 -20.36 6.38
C LYS A 121 -4.95 -20.32 7.12
N GLY A 122 -5.98 -20.98 6.56
CA GLY A 122 -7.29 -21.10 7.19
C GLY A 122 -8.20 -19.89 7.01
N ALA A 123 -9.45 -20.03 7.46
CA ALA A 123 -10.45 -18.97 7.33
C ALA A 123 -10.32 -17.88 8.41
N VAL A 124 -9.79 -18.24 9.59
CA VAL A 124 -9.64 -17.37 10.76
C VAL A 124 -8.29 -17.66 11.42
N THR A 125 -7.55 -16.62 11.78
CA THR A 125 -6.35 -16.69 12.64
C THR A 125 -6.70 -16.19 14.05
N SER A 126 -5.78 -16.32 15.01
CA SER A 126 -5.95 -15.71 16.34
C SER A 126 -6.19 -14.21 16.29
N ASP A 127 -5.66 -13.56 15.25
CA ASP A 127 -5.58 -12.11 15.14
C ASP A 127 -6.72 -11.55 14.29
N GLY A 128 -7.47 -12.42 13.60
CA GLY A 128 -8.68 -12.03 12.88
C GLY A 128 -8.91 -12.83 11.61
N TRP A 129 -9.57 -12.19 10.64
CA TRP A 129 -9.82 -12.79 9.34
C TRP A 129 -8.78 -12.31 8.33
N PRO A 130 -8.22 -13.20 7.48
CA PRO A 130 -7.27 -12.82 6.44
C PRO A 130 -7.75 -11.67 5.54
N HIS A 131 -9.05 -11.62 5.24
CA HIS A 131 -9.61 -10.56 4.41
C HIS A 131 -9.56 -9.18 5.07
N THR A 132 -9.65 -9.12 6.40
CA THR A 132 -9.56 -7.86 7.15
C THR A 132 -8.12 -7.33 7.11
N GLU A 133 -7.13 -8.19 7.39
CA GLU A 133 -5.72 -7.82 7.30
C GLU A 133 -5.34 -7.37 5.88
N MET A 134 -5.78 -8.10 4.86
CA MET A 134 -5.54 -7.71 3.46
C MET A 134 -6.18 -6.36 3.13
N ALA A 135 -7.41 -6.13 3.57
CA ALA A 135 -8.10 -4.86 3.35
C ALA A 135 -7.39 -3.70 4.07
N ALA A 136 -6.96 -3.89 5.31
CA ALA A 136 -6.18 -2.91 6.06
C ALA A 136 -4.83 -2.61 5.37
N SER A 137 -4.09 -3.64 4.98
CA SER A 137 -2.78 -3.52 4.31
C SER A 137 -2.88 -2.80 2.96
N LEU A 138 -3.92 -3.10 2.17
CA LEU A 138 -4.15 -2.43 0.89
C LEU A 138 -4.64 -0.99 1.08
N ARG A 139 -5.48 -0.73 2.10
CA ARG A 139 -5.97 0.62 2.42
C ARG A 139 -4.86 1.52 2.97
N ALA A 140 -3.94 0.96 3.74
CA ALA A 140 -2.80 1.67 4.31
C ALA A 140 -1.96 2.35 3.22
N GLY A 141 -1.87 1.79 2.02
CA GLY A 141 -1.13 2.39 0.91
C GLY A 141 0.37 2.45 1.18
N THR A 142 1.03 3.52 0.72
CA THR A 142 2.49 3.66 0.78
C THR A 142 2.92 4.75 1.76
N HIS A 143 3.83 4.41 2.67
CA HIS A 143 4.48 5.33 3.59
C HIS A 143 5.94 4.90 3.82
N PRO A 144 6.91 5.81 3.99
CA PRO A 144 8.33 5.44 4.13
C PRO A 144 8.64 4.54 5.34
N GLN A 145 7.83 4.62 6.39
CA GLN A 145 7.95 3.81 7.62
C GLN A 145 6.89 2.70 7.74
N LEU A 146 6.21 2.34 6.64
CA LEU A 146 5.32 1.19 6.58
C LEU A 146 5.87 0.14 5.63
N ILE A 147 5.64 -1.14 5.92
CA ILE A 147 5.79 -2.22 4.95
C ILE A 147 4.51 -2.25 4.10
N PRO A 148 4.54 -1.82 2.82
CA PRO A 148 3.32 -1.74 2.03
C PRO A 148 2.90 -3.12 1.49
N ALA A 149 1.61 -3.29 1.23
CA ALA A 149 1.13 -4.32 0.33
C ALA A 149 1.30 -3.87 -1.12
N LEU A 150 1.98 -4.68 -1.93
CA LEU A 150 2.13 -4.47 -3.37
C LEU A 150 0.91 -5.00 -4.14
N GLY A 151 0.23 -5.99 -3.58
CA GLY A 151 -0.96 -6.58 -4.18
C GLY A 151 -1.43 -7.82 -3.44
N GLN A 152 -2.57 -8.34 -3.87
CA GLN A 152 -3.15 -9.57 -3.37
C GLN A 152 -2.87 -10.72 -4.34
N ILE A 153 -2.63 -11.91 -3.80
CA ILE A 153 -2.60 -13.16 -4.56
C ILE A 153 -4.03 -13.63 -4.79
N THR A 154 -4.40 -13.76 -6.05
CA THR A 154 -5.65 -14.38 -6.50
C THR A 154 -5.34 -15.64 -7.32
N GLY A 155 -6.27 -16.60 -7.35
CA GLY A 155 -6.12 -17.80 -8.19
C GLY A 155 -5.04 -18.80 -7.74
N HIS A 156 -4.63 -18.80 -6.47
CA HIS A 156 -3.69 -19.80 -5.96
C HIS A 156 -4.26 -21.23 -6.14
N PRO A 157 -3.48 -22.24 -6.57
CA PRO A 157 -3.99 -23.59 -6.85
C PRO A 157 -4.74 -24.26 -5.69
N ALA A 158 -4.39 -23.91 -4.45
CA ALA A 158 -5.05 -24.41 -3.24
C ALA A 158 -6.17 -23.48 -2.71
N GLY A 159 -6.56 -22.44 -3.46
CA GLY A 159 -7.53 -21.42 -3.03
C GLY A 159 -7.02 -20.47 -1.93
N THR A 160 -5.72 -20.52 -1.64
CA THR A 160 -5.06 -19.73 -0.59
C THR A 160 -4.99 -18.25 -0.97
N GLN A 161 -5.41 -17.39 -0.04
CA GLN A 161 -5.22 -15.95 -0.18
C GLN A 161 -3.83 -15.56 0.32
N GLY A 162 -3.28 -14.46 -0.20
CA GLY A 162 -2.00 -13.95 0.27
C GLY A 162 -1.75 -12.51 -0.13
N LEU A 163 -0.74 -11.91 0.49
CA LEU A 163 -0.23 -10.59 0.16
C LEU A 163 1.16 -10.71 -0.46
N VAL A 164 1.40 -9.90 -1.47
CA VAL A 164 2.72 -9.65 -2.02
C VAL A 164 3.24 -8.36 -1.38
N MET A 165 4.44 -8.42 -0.83
CA MET A 165 5.08 -7.32 -0.09
C MET A 165 6.52 -7.14 -0.59
N PRO A 166 7.14 -5.97 -0.40
CA PRO A 166 8.57 -5.81 -0.69
C PRO A 166 9.39 -6.82 0.12
N LEU A 167 10.42 -7.39 -0.51
CA LEU A 167 11.42 -8.12 0.25
C LEU A 167 12.24 -7.09 1.02
N ILE A 168 12.16 -7.13 2.35
CA ILE A 168 12.84 -6.17 3.23
C ILE A 168 14.33 -6.49 3.31
N ASP A 169 15.16 -5.44 3.34
CA ASP A 169 16.60 -5.57 3.50
C ASP A 169 16.95 -6.32 4.80
N PRO A 170 17.83 -7.34 4.77
CA PRO A 170 18.22 -8.10 5.96
C PRO A 170 18.85 -7.28 7.09
N VAL A 171 19.29 -6.04 6.84
CA VAL A 171 19.73 -5.11 7.89
C VAL A 171 18.59 -4.76 8.85
N MET A 172 17.34 -4.82 8.37
CA MET A 172 16.14 -4.60 9.16
C MET A 172 15.81 -5.86 9.93
N ARG A 173 15.90 -5.78 11.25
CA ARG A 173 15.57 -6.88 12.18
C ARG A 173 14.39 -6.49 13.06
N ASN A 174 13.69 -7.46 13.64
CA ASN A 174 12.62 -7.17 14.59
C ASN A 174 13.18 -6.38 15.78
N LEU A 175 12.46 -5.34 16.19
CA LEU A 175 12.82 -4.50 17.33
C LEU A 175 12.73 -5.28 18.64
N ALA A 176 11.75 -6.18 18.74
CA ALA A 176 11.63 -7.15 19.82
C ALA A 176 11.07 -8.50 19.31
N GLY A 177 11.21 -9.54 20.12
CA GLY A 177 10.43 -10.77 19.98
C GLY A 177 9.04 -10.62 20.60
N PRO A 178 8.08 -11.50 20.24
CA PRO A 178 6.73 -11.45 20.79
C PRO A 178 6.72 -11.70 22.31
N PRO A 179 5.60 -11.42 23.00
CA PRO A 179 5.47 -11.72 24.43
C PRO A 179 5.67 -13.20 24.72
N SER A 180 6.13 -13.52 25.94
CA SER A 180 6.23 -14.89 26.45
C SER A 180 5.23 -15.13 27.57
N MET A 181 5.07 -16.40 27.95
CA MET A 181 4.35 -16.77 29.17
C MET A 181 4.91 -16.09 30.44
N ALA A 182 6.16 -15.60 30.42
CA ALA A 182 6.76 -14.90 31.55
C ALA A 182 6.47 -13.39 31.54
N SER A 183 6.50 -12.75 30.37
CA SER A 183 6.22 -11.32 30.23
C SER A 183 4.72 -11.01 30.09
N CYS A 184 3.92 -12.02 29.76
CA CYS A 184 2.49 -12.00 29.46
C CYS A 184 2.10 -11.06 28.31
N THR A 185 2.27 -9.76 28.50
CA THR A 185 1.81 -8.70 27.59
C THR A 185 2.94 -7.84 27.04
N ARG A 186 4.17 -7.97 27.55
CA ARG A 186 5.31 -7.17 27.10
C ARG A 186 6.19 -7.96 26.14
N ASP A 187 6.63 -7.28 25.08
CA ASP A 187 7.57 -7.83 24.11
C ASP A 187 8.95 -8.07 24.73
N ILE A 188 9.68 -9.00 24.14
CA ILE A 188 10.97 -9.45 24.67
C ILE A 188 12.08 -8.91 23.81
N TYR A 189 12.86 -8.01 24.37
CA TYR A 189 14.04 -7.49 23.69
C TYR A 189 15.27 -8.31 24.05
N ALA A 190 16.22 -8.41 23.12
CA ALA A 190 17.54 -8.92 23.44
C ALA A 190 18.22 -8.01 24.49
N GLU A 191 18.94 -8.61 25.44
CA GLU A 191 19.61 -7.88 26.52
C GLU A 191 20.59 -6.82 25.99
N THR A 192 21.19 -7.08 24.84
CA THR A 192 22.15 -6.22 24.14
C THR A 192 21.50 -5.10 23.33
N THR A 193 20.17 -5.05 23.22
CA THR A 193 19.49 -4.01 22.45
C THR A 193 19.63 -2.66 23.16
N ARG A 194 20.39 -1.75 22.56
CA ARG A 194 20.61 -0.39 23.03
C ARG A 194 20.56 0.60 21.88
N PHE A 195 20.15 1.82 22.19
CA PHE A 195 20.00 2.91 21.24
C PHE A 195 20.65 4.18 21.75
N THR A 196 21.24 4.95 20.85
CA THR A 196 21.51 6.37 21.12
C THR A 196 20.18 7.12 21.21
N LEU A 197 20.17 8.25 21.92
CA LEU A 197 18.98 9.10 22.01
C LEU A 197 18.51 9.54 20.62
N ALA A 198 19.44 9.85 19.71
CA ALA A 198 19.11 10.23 18.33
C ALA A 198 18.40 9.10 17.57
N ALA A 199 18.91 7.87 17.67
CA ALA A 199 18.28 6.70 17.03
C ALA A 199 16.91 6.40 17.63
N ALA A 200 16.76 6.49 18.96
CA ALA A 200 15.48 6.28 19.64
C ALA A 200 14.43 7.33 19.23
N LEU A 201 14.81 8.62 19.16
CA LEU A 201 13.93 9.68 18.69
C LEU A 201 13.55 9.53 17.21
N GLN A 202 14.50 9.11 16.37
CA GLN A 202 14.22 8.87 14.95
C GLN A 202 13.27 7.69 14.74
N LEU A 203 13.46 6.60 15.49
CA LEU A 203 12.57 5.44 15.47
C LEU A 203 11.16 5.84 15.95
N ALA A 204 11.06 6.51 17.10
CA ALA A 204 9.79 6.97 17.65
C ALA A 204 9.06 7.92 16.68
N HIS A 205 9.77 8.85 16.06
CA HIS A 205 9.23 9.73 15.02
C HIS A 205 8.70 8.93 13.83
N GLY A 206 9.47 7.96 13.33
CA GLY A 206 9.09 7.13 12.19
C GLY A 206 7.80 6.35 12.44
N ILE A 207 7.66 5.77 13.63
CA ILE A 207 6.46 5.02 14.03
C ILE A 207 5.26 5.96 14.26
N ALA A 208 5.46 7.12 14.88
CA ALA A 208 4.40 8.12 15.03
C ALA A 208 3.87 8.60 13.66
N SER A 209 4.79 8.84 12.71
CA SER A 209 4.47 9.22 11.33
C SER A 209 3.67 8.13 10.60
N ALA A 210 4.10 6.87 10.72
CA ALA A 210 3.38 5.72 10.18
C ALA A 210 1.96 5.57 10.77
N ALA A 211 1.81 5.70 12.09
CA ALA A 211 0.52 5.62 12.77
C ALA A 211 -0.42 6.77 12.37
N ARG A 212 0.10 8.01 12.28
CA ARG A 212 -0.63 9.16 11.74
C ARG A 212 -1.17 8.87 10.34
N HIS A 213 -0.32 8.34 9.47
CA HIS A 213 -0.69 7.99 8.10
C HIS A 213 -1.80 6.94 8.06
N LEU A 214 -1.69 5.87 8.86
CA LEU A 214 -2.74 4.86 8.99
C LEU A 214 -4.08 5.47 9.41
N HIS A 215 -4.07 6.32 10.43
CA HIS A 215 -5.28 7.00 10.91
C HIS A 215 -5.91 7.89 9.84
N GLN A 216 -5.11 8.58 9.02
CA GLN A 216 -5.60 9.37 7.89
C GLN A 216 -6.21 8.52 6.77
N GLN A 217 -5.72 7.28 6.59
CA GLN A 217 -6.32 6.30 5.67
C GLN A 217 -7.57 5.60 6.25
N GLY A 218 -7.95 5.92 7.50
CA GLY A 218 -9.04 5.24 8.21
C GLY A 218 -8.67 3.80 8.60
N VAL A 219 -7.39 3.55 8.87
CA VAL A 219 -6.86 2.24 9.30
C VAL A 219 -6.38 2.36 10.73
N MET A 220 -6.80 1.42 11.59
CA MET A 220 -6.15 1.12 12.85
C MET A 220 -5.20 -0.06 12.64
N HIS A 221 -3.99 0.04 13.17
CA HIS A 221 -3.05 -1.08 13.22
C HIS A 221 -3.55 -2.21 14.12
N GLY A 222 -4.16 -1.86 15.27
CA GLY A 222 -4.72 -2.80 16.25
C GLY A 222 -3.68 -3.56 17.09
N ASP A 223 -2.43 -3.65 16.61
CA ASP A 223 -1.32 -4.37 17.27
C ASP A 223 0.00 -3.58 17.24
N LEU A 224 -0.02 -2.32 17.72
CA LEU A 224 1.15 -1.43 17.69
C LEU A 224 2.18 -1.80 18.77
N TYR A 225 2.93 -2.88 18.51
CA TYR A 225 3.94 -3.45 19.41
C TYR A 225 5.31 -3.53 18.74
N ALA A 226 6.36 -3.68 19.55
CA ALA A 226 7.74 -3.71 19.10
C ALA A 226 8.06 -4.93 18.21
N HIS A 227 7.41 -6.07 18.42
CA HIS A 227 7.61 -7.24 17.55
C HIS A 227 7.10 -7.04 16.12
N ASN A 228 6.19 -6.09 15.91
CA ASN A 228 5.66 -5.68 14.60
C ASN A 228 6.46 -4.55 13.94
N ILE A 229 7.57 -4.13 14.57
CA ILE A 229 8.46 -3.08 14.08
C ILE A 229 9.79 -3.70 13.69
N LEU A 230 10.23 -3.44 12.46
CA LEU A 230 11.60 -3.71 12.02
C LEU A 230 12.46 -2.47 12.18
N HIS A 231 13.75 -2.63 12.48
CA HIS A 231 14.69 -1.53 12.66
C HIS A 231 16.12 -1.85 12.18
N ASP A 232 16.89 -0.83 11.80
CA ASP A 232 18.29 -0.96 11.36
C ASP A 232 19.33 -0.71 12.49
N GLY A 233 18.85 -0.31 13.66
CA GLY A 233 19.70 0.09 14.80
C GLY A 233 20.24 1.52 14.74
N GLN A 234 20.13 2.22 13.60
CA GLN A 234 20.50 3.63 13.43
C GLN A 234 19.31 4.58 13.52
N GLY A 235 18.09 4.03 13.66
CA GLY A 235 16.86 4.77 13.90
C GLY A 235 15.85 4.68 12.75
N GLN A 236 16.19 4.02 11.64
CA GLN A 236 15.17 3.70 10.64
C GLN A 236 14.29 2.56 11.16
N ALA A 237 13.00 2.69 10.87
CA ALA A 237 12.00 1.74 11.30
C ALA A 237 10.92 1.52 10.24
N LEU A 238 10.43 0.29 10.17
CA LEU A 238 9.31 -0.11 9.33
C LEU A 238 8.29 -0.81 10.21
N LEU A 239 7.08 -0.27 10.25
CA LEU A 239 5.93 -0.90 10.88
C LEU A 239 5.23 -1.82 9.86
N GLY A 240 4.89 -3.03 10.28
CA GLY A 240 4.16 -3.98 9.47
C GLY A 240 3.31 -4.90 10.33
N ASP A 241 2.79 -5.95 9.69
CA ASP A 241 1.85 -6.93 10.28
C ASP A 241 0.51 -6.34 10.75
N PHE A 242 -0.43 -6.26 9.82
CA PHE A 242 -1.79 -5.79 10.08
C PHE A 242 -2.73 -6.92 10.55
N GLY A 243 -2.21 -7.95 11.22
CA GLY A 243 -2.97 -9.12 11.67
C GLY A 243 -4.23 -8.74 12.45
N ALA A 244 -4.13 -7.75 13.35
CA ALA A 244 -5.24 -7.19 14.11
C ALA A 244 -5.77 -5.85 13.54
N GLY A 245 -5.32 -5.47 12.34
CA GLY A 245 -5.67 -4.20 11.71
C GLY A 245 -7.14 -4.17 11.30
N TRP A 246 -7.79 -3.02 11.48
CA TRP A 246 -9.18 -2.85 11.08
C TRP A 246 -9.43 -1.51 10.39
N LEU A 247 -10.49 -1.44 9.59
CA LEU A 247 -10.94 -0.22 8.93
C LEU A 247 -11.93 0.54 9.81
N LEU A 248 -11.63 1.80 10.08
CA LEU A 248 -12.51 2.68 10.85
C LEU A 248 -13.74 3.04 10.02
N ASP A 249 -14.91 2.95 10.65
CA ASP A 249 -16.15 3.43 10.06
C ASP A 249 -16.18 4.96 10.10
N SER A 250 -16.26 5.60 8.93
CA SER A 250 -16.35 7.05 8.80
C SER A 250 -17.68 7.65 9.29
N THR A 251 -18.69 6.81 9.56
CA THR A 251 -20.02 7.27 9.99
C THR A 251 -20.10 7.58 11.49
N ASP A 252 -19.13 7.15 12.30
CA ASP A 252 -19.00 7.52 13.71
C ASP A 252 -17.59 8.06 14.06
N PRO A 253 -17.35 9.36 13.82
CA PRO A 253 -16.07 9.99 14.13
C PRO A 253 -15.70 9.96 15.62
N SER A 254 -16.68 9.88 16.52
CA SER A 254 -16.46 9.92 17.97
C SER A 254 -15.88 8.61 18.49
N THR A 255 -16.42 7.49 18.02
CA THR A 255 -15.89 6.16 18.30
C THR A 255 -14.54 5.99 17.62
N ALA A 256 -14.39 6.44 16.37
CA ALA A 256 -13.10 6.37 15.67
C ALA A 256 -11.99 7.10 16.43
N LEU A 257 -12.27 8.31 16.93
CA LEU A 257 -11.33 9.07 17.75
C LEU A 257 -10.98 8.33 19.06
N SER A 258 -11.98 7.78 19.74
CA SER A 258 -11.80 7.05 21.00
C SER A 258 -10.92 5.80 20.81
N LEU A 259 -11.09 5.10 19.69
CA LEU A 259 -10.28 3.95 19.33
C LEU A 259 -8.83 4.34 19.00
N GLN A 260 -8.61 5.43 18.27
CA GLN A 260 -7.26 5.96 17.99
C GLN A 260 -6.46 6.21 19.28
N GLN A 261 -7.13 6.60 20.37
CA GLN A 261 -6.48 6.82 21.67
C GLN A 261 -5.98 5.54 22.35
N LEU A 262 -6.43 4.37 21.94
CA LEU A 262 -5.86 3.09 22.39
C LEU A 262 -4.47 2.88 21.80
N GLU A 263 -4.29 3.19 20.51
CA GLU A 263 -2.97 3.11 19.86
C GLU A 263 -2.00 4.15 20.37
N VAL A 264 -2.48 5.34 20.74
CA VAL A 264 -1.62 6.33 21.42
C VAL A 264 -1.06 5.77 22.73
N ARG A 265 -1.86 5.02 23.50
CA ARG A 265 -1.36 4.35 24.70
C ARG A 265 -0.35 3.25 24.37
N ALA A 266 -0.59 2.46 23.33
CA ALA A 266 0.36 1.45 22.86
C ALA A 266 1.70 2.11 22.45
N PHE A 267 1.64 3.25 21.77
CA PHE A 267 2.83 4.06 21.46
C PHE A 267 3.51 4.59 22.72
N GLY A 268 2.77 5.00 23.75
CA GLY A 268 3.33 5.35 25.06
C GLY A 268 4.10 4.21 25.72
N CYS A 269 3.61 2.97 25.63
CA CYS A 269 4.34 1.78 26.08
C CYS A 269 5.62 1.57 25.26
N LEU A 270 5.56 1.74 23.93
CA LEU A 270 6.74 1.66 23.08
C LEU A 270 7.79 2.73 23.46
N LEU A 271 7.36 3.97 23.74
CA LEU A 271 8.26 5.03 24.21
C LEU A 271 8.94 4.66 25.53
N GLU A 272 8.20 4.05 26.46
CA GLU A 272 8.78 3.52 27.70
C GLU A 272 9.88 2.50 27.41
N GLU A 273 9.61 1.54 26.53
CA GLU A 273 10.55 0.48 26.19
C GLU A 273 11.79 0.99 25.45
N LEU A 274 11.64 2.02 24.62
CA LEU A 274 12.75 2.71 23.96
C LEU A 274 13.59 3.52 24.95
N LEU A 275 12.93 4.22 25.88
CA LEU A 275 13.60 4.97 26.94
C LEU A 275 14.42 4.04 27.82
N ASP A 276 13.90 2.88 28.21
CA ASP A 276 14.58 1.84 28.99
C ASP A 276 15.87 1.31 28.31
N ARG A 277 15.97 1.47 26.99
CA ARG A 277 17.09 0.99 26.16
C ARG A 277 17.95 2.11 25.59
N CYS A 278 17.74 3.34 26.07
CA CYS A 278 18.48 4.50 25.62
C CYS A 278 19.75 4.70 26.47
N ASP A 279 20.93 4.75 25.84
CA ASP A 279 22.22 4.90 26.53
C ASP A 279 22.42 6.27 27.21
N ALA A 280 21.49 7.20 27.02
CA ALA A 280 21.54 8.56 27.57
C ALA A 280 20.78 8.73 28.89
N GLN A 281 20.25 7.66 29.51
CA GLN A 281 19.41 7.74 30.72
C GLN A 281 20.04 8.54 31.87
N ASP A 282 21.35 8.39 32.10
CA ASP A 282 22.06 9.06 33.18
C ASP A 282 22.50 10.50 32.83
N ARG A 283 22.15 10.99 31.63
CA ARG A 283 22.56 12.31 31.14
C ARG A 283 21.38 13.26 31.12
N SER A 284 21.53 14.41 31.76
CA SER A 284 20.57 15.51 31.65
C SER A 284 20.54 16.03 30.20
N HIS A 285 19.51 15.66 29.44
CA HIS A 285 19.29 16.08 28.06
C HIS A 285 17.86 16.59 27.92
N ALA A 286 17.68 17.82 27.44
CA ALA A 286 16.34 18.43 27.28
C ALA A 286 15.43 17.57 26.38
N ALA A 287 15.99 16.96 25.33
CA ALA A 287 15.25 16.02 24.49
C ALA A 287 14.83 14.73 25.21
N LEU A 288 15.62 14.23 26.16
CA LEU A 288 15.26 13.04 26.96
C LEU A 288 14.10 13.37 27.91
N ALA A 289 14.16 14.52 28.60
CA ALA A 289 13.07 14.99 29.44
C ALA A 289 11.78 15.21 28.63
N GLY A 290 11.88 15.86 27.47
CA GLY A 290 10.74 16.04 26.58
C GLY A 290 10.14 14.73 26.04
N LEU A 291 10.95 13.69 25.85
CA LEU A 291 10.48 12.37 25.45
C LEU A 291 9.78 11.64 26.62
N GLN A 292 10.29 11.81 27.85
CA GLN A 292 9.63 11.31 29.06
C GLN A 292 8.27 11.99 29.28
N ASP A 293 8.18 13.30 29.06
CA ASP A 293 6.91 14.04 29.16
C ASP A 293 5.89 13.53 28.13
N LEU A 294 6.32 13.35 26.87
CA LEU A 294 5.47 12.80 25.82
C LEU A 294 4.98 11.38 26.15
N LYS A 295 5.87 10.52 26.68
CA LYS A 295 5.51 9.19 27.18
C LYS A 295 4.39 9.29 28.21
N GLN A 296 4.51 10.17 29.21
CA GLN A 296 3.48 10.33 30.24
C GLN A 296 2.14 10.80 29.67
N GLN A 297 2.14 11.71 28.68
CA GLN A 297 0.90 12.13 28.03
C GLN A 297 0.23 11.00 27.24
N CYS A 298 1.03 10.18 26.54
CA CYS A 298 0.51 9.01 25.81
C CYS A 298 -0.07 7.95 26.76
N LEU A 299 0.51 7.81 27.95
CA LEU A 299 0.08 6.86 28.99
C LEU A 299 -1.04 7.38 29.90
N CYS A 300 -1.57 8.59 29.67
CA CYS A 300 -2.64 9.16 30.48
C CYS A 300 -3.83 8.19 30.60
N GLU A 301 -4.32 7.95 31.82
CA GLU A 301 -5.43 7.03 32.07
C GLU A 301 -6.74 7.53 31.44
N THR A 302 -6.90 8.85 31.29
CA THR A 302 -8.04 9.48 30.62
C THR A 302 -7.81 9.52 29.10
N PRO A 303 -8.50 8.70 28.28
CA PRO A 303 -8.20 8.60 26.85
C PRO A 303 -8.34 9.90 26.05
N PRO A 304 -9.34 10.78 26.32
CA PRO A 304 -9.44 12.08 25.65
C PRO A 304 -8.25 13.03 25.88
N ASP A 305 -7.50 12.84 26.97
CA ASP A 305 -6.36 13.71 27.32
C ASP A 305 -5.07 13.27 26.62
N ARG A 306 -5.09 12.12 25.94
CA ARG A 306 -3.95 11.63 25.15
C ARG A 306 -3.82 12.43 23.84
N PRO A 307 -2.60 12.81 23.44
CA PRO A 307 -2.37 13.56 22.22
C PRO A 307 -2.65 12.70 20.98
N ARG A 308 -3.05 13.33 19.87
CA ARG A 308 -3.18 12.63 18.57
C ARG A 308 -1.80 12.45 17.93
N PHE A 309 -1.64 11.44 17.06
CA PHE A 309 -0.36 11.18 16.39
C PHE A 309 0.21 12.36 15.59
N GLU A 310 -0.64 13.27 15.09
CA GLU A 310 -0.18 14.54 14.50
C GLU A 310 0.61 15.40 15.50
N ALA A 311 0.07 15.61 16.71
CA ALA A 311 0.77 16.36 17.75
C ALA A 311 1.99 15.61 18.29
N ILE A 312 1.93 14.27 18.36
CA ILE A 312 3.04 13.41 18.77
C ILE A 312 4.21 13.53 17.78
N GLU A 313 3.94 13.41 16.47
CA GLU A 313 4.95 13.52 15.42
C GLU A 313 5.64 14.89 15.46
N ASP A 314 4.86 15.98 15.53
CA ASP A 314 5.37 17.34 15.65
C ASP A 314 6.22 17.51 16.90
N TRP A 315 5.77 16.99 18.05
CA TRP A 315 6.52 17.02 19.29
C TRP A 315 7.89 16.36 19.13
N ILE A 316 7.94 15.11 18.64
CA ILE A 316 9.20 14.38 18.48
C ILE A 316 10.11 15.10 17.48
N ALA A 317 9.57 15.68 16.41
CA ALA A 317 10.33 16.48 15.45
C ALA A 317 11.06 17.65 16.14
N THR A 318 10.41 18.36 17.07
CA THR A 318 11.06 19.44 17.84
C THR A 318 12.15 18.94 18.80
N LEU A 319 12.03 17.72 19.33
CA LEU A 319 13.06 17.12 20.18
C LEU A 319 14.29 16.73 19.36
N ARG A 320 14.11 16.31 18.10
CA ARG A 320 15.19 15.93 17.18
C ARG A 320 16.00 17.13 16.68
N SER A 321 15.41 18.32 16.66
CA SER A 321 16.08 19.56 16.22
C SER A 321 16.88 20.27 17.30
N ARG A 322 16.92 19.75 18.53
CA ARG A 322 17.61 20.32 19.70
C ARG A 322 18.85 19.51 20.04
#